data_AF-A0A7X3KXR4-F1
#
_entry.id   AF-A0A7X3KXR4-F1
#
_cell.length_a   1.000
_cell.length_b   1.000
_cell.length_c   1.000
_cell.angle_alpha   90.00
_cell.angle_beta   90.00
_cell.angle_gamma   90.00
#
_symmetry.space_group_name_H-M   'P 1'
#
loop_
_entity.id
_entity.type
_entity.pdbx_description
1 polymer ?
#
loop_
_entity_poly.entity_id
_entity_poly.type
_entity_poly.pdbx_seq_one_letter_code
_entity_poly.pdbx_strand_id
1 'polypeptide(L)'
;MEKRVEALEKSNLEIREKLVRVETKLENIEKNMVTKAELAAVGTMISELKTSVAETMIVQTRWFFGACIGLAGLAFAAAKYIP
;
A
#
# COMPACT_ATOMS: atom_id res chain seq x y z
N MET A 1 14.47 -11.51 -58.61
CA MET A 1 13.21 -11.13 -57.93
C MET A 1 12.87 -12.14 -56.84
N GLU A 2 12.94 -13.44 -57.13
CA GLU A 2 12.63 -14.55 -56.20
C GLU A 2 13.34 -14.46 -54.83
N LYS A 3 14.65 -14.20 -54.78
CA LYS A 3 15.38 -14.03 -53.50
C LYS A 3 14.83 -12.92 -52.59
N ARG A 4 14.25 -11.86 -53.17
CA ARG A 4 13.63 -10.77 -52.40
C ARG A 4 12.26 -11.18 -51.89
N VAL A 5 11.53 -11.97 -52.67
CA VAL A 5 10.22 -12.54 -52.27
C VAL A 5 10.41 -13.52 -51.12
N GLU A 6 11.39 -14.41 -51.21
CA GLU A 6 11.72 -15.39 -50.17
C GLU A 6 12.18 -14.71 -48.86
N ALA A 7 12.99 -13.64 -48.97
CA ALA A 7 13.36 -12.83 -47.81
C ALA A 7 12.16 -12.10 -47.18
N LEU A 8 11.22 -11.63 -48.00
CA LEU A 8 9.98 -11.00 -47.55
C LEU A 8 9.05 -12.00 -46.85
N GLU A 9 8.91 -13.22 -47.38
CA GLU A 9 8.12 -14.29 -46.75
C GLU A 9 8.68 -14.67 -45.39
N LYS A 10 10.00 -14.86 -45.30
CA LYS A 10 10.67 -15.13 -44.02
C LYS A 10 10.49 -13.99 -43.01
N SER A 11 10.64 -12.74 -43.46
CA SER A 11 10.43 -11.57 -42.60
C SER A 11 8.98 -11.46 -42.13
N ASN A 12 8.00 -11.77 -42.98
CA ASN A 12 6.58 -11.74 -42.64
C ASN A 12 6.25 -12.79 -41.56
N LEU A 13 6.79 -14.00 -41.66
CA LEU A 13 6.65 -15.02 -40.64
C LEU A 13 7.26 -14.57 -39.29
N GLU A 14 8.47 -14.01 -39.31
CA GLU A 14 9.12 -13.51 -38.10
C GLU A 14 8.34 -12.35 -37.45
N ILE A 15 7.76 -11.45 -38.26
CA ILE A 15 6.92 -10.35 -37.77
C ILE A 15 5.64 -10.90 -37.12
N ARG A 16 5.00 -11.90 -37.70
CA ARG A 16 3.81 -12.55 -37.13
C ARG A 16 4.11 -13.19 -35.77
N GLU A 17 5.21 -13.90 -35.65
CA GLU A 17 5.63 -14.49 -34.37
C GLU A 17 5.89 -13.41 -33.30
N LYS A 18 6.55 -12.32 -33.69
CA LYS A 18 6.77 -11.18 -32.79
C LYS A 18 5.46 -10.53 -32.36
N LEU A 19 4.49 -10.41 -33.27
CA LEU A 19 3.18 -9.85 -32.97
C LEU A 19 2.44 -10.70 -31.91
N VAL A 20 2.37 -12.01 -32.11
CA VAL A 20 1.75 -12.94 -31.14
C VAL A 20 2.41 -12.83 -29.76
N ARG A 21 3.74 -12.71 -29.72
CA ARG A 21 4.48 -12.52 -28.46
C ARG A 21 4.13 -11.18 -27.80
N VAL A 22 3.95 -10.11 -28.57
CA VAL A 22 3.55 -8.80 -28.06
C VAL A 22 2.13 -8.83 -27.52
N GLU A 23 1.18 -9.42 -28.24
CA GLU A 23 -0.21 -9.59 -27.80
C GLU A 23 -0.27 -10.36 -26.48
N THR A 24 0.44 -11.49 -26.39
CA THR A 24 0.52 -12.28 -25.14
C THR A 24 1.10 -11.48 -23.98
N LYS A 25 2.13 -10.66 -24.22
CA LYS A 25 2.71 -9.80 -23.19
C LYS A 25 1.78 -8.66 -22.78
N LEU A 26 1.06 -8.08 -23.73
CA LEU A 26 0.09 -7.01 -23.47
C LEU A 26 -1.05 -7.52 -22.61
N GLU A 27 -1.63 -8.68 -22.94
CA GLU A 27 -2.66 -9.32 -22.12
C GLU A 27 -2.18 -9.59 -20.68
N ASN A 28 -0.93 -10.04 -20.53
CA ASN A 28 -0.34 -10.26 -19.21
C ASN A 28 -0.12 -8.95 -18.45
N ILE A 29 0.23 -7.86 -19.13
CA ILE A 29 0.36 -6.55 -18.51
C ILE A 29 -1.01 -6.05 -18.07
N GLU A 30 -2.04 -6.14 -18.92
CA GLU A 30 -3.40 -5.71 -18.58
C GLU A 30 -3.96 -6.47 -17.37
N LYS A 31 -3.73 -7.78 -17.28
CA LYS A 31 -4.17 -8.60 -16.14
C LYS A 31 -3.49 -8.25 -14.81
N ASN A 32 -2.23 -7.79 -14.86
CA ASN A 32 -1.43 -7.50 -13.66
C ASN A 32 -1.27 -5.99 -13.41
N MET A 33 -1.86 -5.14 -14.24
CA MET A 33 -1.75 -3.70 -14.09
C MET A 33 -2.61 -3.24 -12.92
N VAL A 34 -1.99 -2.53 -11.99
CA VAL A 34 -2.72 -1.84 -10.92
C VAL A 34 -3.54 -0.71 -11.53
N THR A 35 -4.84 -0.73 -11.27
CA THR A 35 -5.77 0.31 -11.70
C THR A 35 -5.62 1.55 -10.82
N LYS A 36 -5.99 2.71 -11.37
CA LYS A 36 -6.05 3.96 -10.58
C LYS A 36 -7.00 3.84 -9.39
N ALA A 37 -8.04 3.01 -9.50
CA ALA A 37 -8.99 2.76 -8.42
C ALA A 37 -8.35 1.98 -7.26
N GLU A 38 -7.57 0.93 -7.55
CA GLU A 38 -6.84 0.18 -6.53
C GLU A 38 -5.79 1.06 -5.83
N LEU A 39 -5.08 1.91 -6.59
CA LEU A 39 -4.13 2.85 -6.00
C LEU A 39 -4.82 3.88 -5.10
N ALA A 40 -5.99 4.39 -5.51
CA ALA A 40 -6.79 5.30 -4.69
C ALA A 40 -7.27 4.62 -3.39
N ALA A 41 -7.72 3.36 -3.46
CA ALA A 41 -8.15 2.59 -2.29
C ALA A 41 -7.00 2.38 -1.29
N VAL A 42 -5.77 2.13 -1.77
CA VAL A 42 -4.58 2.08 -0.90
C VAL A 42 -4.32 3.43 -0.24
N GLY A 43 -4.46 4.52 -0.99
CA GLY A 43 -4.35 5.87 -0.45
C GLY A 43 -5.33 6.16 0.69
N THR A 44 -6.60 5.77 0.53
CA THR A 44 -7.62 5.94 1.58
C THR A 44 -7.33 5.06 2.80
N MET A 45 -7.00 3.79 2.60
CA MET A 45 -6.64 2.87 3.69
C MET A 45 -5.46 3.38 4.52
N ILE A 46 -4.42 3.92 3.87
CA ILE A 46 -3.27 4.51 4.58
C ILE A 46 -3.70 5.75 5.38
N SER A 47 -4.55 6.60 4.82
CA SER A 47 -5.06 7.79 5.50
C SER A 47 -5.89 7.43 6.74
N GLU A 48 -6.78 6.45 6.60
CA GLU A 48 -7.60 5.94 7.71
C GLU A 48 -6.75 5.30 8.80
N LEU A 49 -5.76 4.48 8.41
CA LEU A 49 -4.83 3.87 9.36
C LEU A 49 -4.04 4.94 10.14
N LYS A 50 -3.53 5.96 9.44
CA LYS A 50 -2.81 7.07 10.08
C LYS A 50 -3.70 7.78 11.12
N THR A 51 -4.95 8.06 10.77
CA THR A 51 -5.90 8.71 11.68
C THR A 51 -6.23 7.82 12.88
N SER A 52 -6.54 6.54 12.65
CA SER A 52 -6.85 5.57 13.71
C SER A 52 -5.69 5.38 14.69
N VAL A 53 -4.46 5.26 14.19
CA VAL A 53 -3.26 5.16 15.03
C VAL A 53 -3.06 6.45 15.84
N ALA A 54 -3.23 7.61 15.23
CA ALA A 54 -3.09 8.89 15.94
C ALA A 54 -4.13 9.03 17.07
N GLU A 55 -5.39 8.72 16.80
CA GLU A 55 -6.48 8.83 17.78
C GLU A 55 -6.29 7.87 18.96
N THR A 56 -5.93 6.61 18.68
CA THR A 56 -5.69 5.60 19.72
C THR A 56 -4.51 5.99 20.62
N MET A 57 -3.41 6.47 20.03
CA MET A 57 -2.26 6.96 20.79
C MET A 57 -2.60 8.15 21.69
N ILE A 58 -3.40 9.11 21.19
CA ILE A 58 -3.80 10.29 21.97
C ILE A 58 -4.70 9.88 23.15
N VAL A 59 -5.69 9.03 22.90
CA VAL A 59 -6.61 8.55 23.95
C VAL A 59 -5.86 7.79 25.04
N GLN A 60 -4.96 6.89 24.65
CA GLN A 60 -4.12 6.13 25.59
C GLN A 60 -3.22 7.06 26.41
N THR A 61 -2.57 8.02 25.75
CA THR A 61 -1.70 8.99 26.42
C THR A 61 -2.46 9.80 27.47
N ARG A 62 -3.67 10.28 27.13
CA ARG A 62 -4.52 11.04 28.07
C ARG A 62 -4.89 10.22 29.30
N TRP A 63 -5.32 8.97 29.10
CA TRP A 63 -5.66 8.09 30.23
C TRP A 63 -4.45 7.74 31.09
N PHE A 64 -3.28 7.53 30.46
CA PHE A 64 -2.04 7.28 31.17
C PHE A 64 -1.66 8.47 32.08
N PHE A 65 -1.66 9.69 31.55
CA PHE A 65 -1.41 10.88 32.37
C PHE A 65 -2.45 11.06 33.48
N GLY A 66 -3.73 10.82 33.19
CA GLY A 66 -4.79 10.85 34.21
C GLY A 66 -4.55 9.85 35.35
N ALA A 67 -4.17 8.62 35.01
CA ALA A 67 -3.83 7.59 36.00
C ALA A 67 -2.59 7.99 36.83
N CYS A 68 -1.54 8.50 36.20
CA CYS A 68 -0.34 8.98 36.89
C CYS A 68 -0.67 10.12 37.86
N ILE A 69 -1.47 11.11 37.45
CA ILE A 69 -1.89 12.22 38.30
C ILE A 69 -2.73 11.71 39.48
N GLY A 70 -3.67 10.79 39.23
CA GLY A 70 -4.47 10.18 40.29
C GLY A 70 -3.62 9.42 41.30
N LEU A 71 -2.68 8.61 40.83
CA LEU A 71 -1.73 7.88 41.69
C LEU A 71 -0.83 8.82 42.48
N ALA A 72 -0.31 9.89 41.87
CA ALA A 72 0.48 10.89 42.57
C ALA A 72 -0.34 11.57 43.68
N GLY A 73 -1.58 11.96 43.38
CA GLY A 73 -2.50 12.54 44.38
C GLY A 73 -2.76 11.59 45.55
N LEU A 74 -2.97 10.30 45.28
CA LEU A 74 -3.12 9.28 46.32
C LEU A 74 -1.84 9.10 47.14
N ALA A 75 -0.66 9.13 46.51
CA ALA A 75 0.62 9.05 47.21
C ALA A 75 0.83 10.25 48.15
N PHE A 76 0.53 11.47 47.69
CA PHE A 76 0.59 12.67 48.55
C PHE A 76 -0.43 12.64 49.69
N ALA A 77 -1.64 12.15 49.43
CA ALA A 77 -2.65 11.97 50.47
C ALA A 77 -2.20 10.95 51.52
N ALA A 78 -1.69 9.79 51.09
CA ALA A 78 -1.16 8.76 51.98
C ALA A 78 0.03 9.26 52.80
N ALA A 79 0.92 10.06 52.22
CA ALA A 79 2.07 10.65 52.91
C ALA A 79 1.69 11.52 54.12
N LYS A 80 0.48 12.11 54.14
CA LYS A 80 -0.03 12.86 55.29
C LYS A 80 -0.41 11.98 56.49
N TYR A 81 -0.72 10.71 56.24
CA TYR A 81 -1.19 9.76 57.26
C TYR A 81 -0.12 8.74 57.70
N ILE A 82 1.06 8.77 57.07
CA ILE A 82 2.24 8.03 57.52
C ILE A 82 2.96 8.93 58.55
N PRO A 83 3.14 8.49 59.81
CA PRO A 83 3.78 9.28 60.87
C PRO A 83 5.26 9.55 60.61
#